data_AF-A0A2H6NH66-F1
#
_entry.id   AF-A0A2H6NH66-F1
#
_cell.length_a   1.000
_cell.length_b   1.000
_cell.length_c   1.000
_cell.angle_alpha   90.00
_cell.angle_beta   90.00
_cell.angle_gamma   90.00
#
_symmetry.space_group_name_H-M   'P 1'
#
loop_
_entity.id
_entity.type
_entity.pdbx_description
1 polymer ?
#
loop_
_entity_poly.entity_id
_entity_poly.type
_entity_poly.pdbx_seq_one_letter_code
_entity_poly.pdbx_strand_id
1 'polypeptide(L)'
;MNVKWYYRQSEVPDSVYQHLVQDRHNENDSGRELVITDPVIKNRELFISDYVDTYHAAALRGKCNISHFSDIFAAREFKARIDSFFYILGYNPETRRLNSTQGEIRVGPSHQAKLPELQPFPSGDGDAVTRHEELVWMPGVNDCDLLMYLRAARSMAAFAGMCDGGSTEDGCVAASRDDTTLNALNTLHES
;
A
#
# COMPACT_ATOMS: atom_id res chain seq x y z
N MET A 1 -6.29 -28.62 -5.85
CA MET A 1 -6.97 -27.56 -6.65
C MET A 1 -6.93 -26.29 -5.81
N ASN A 2 -6.42 -25.19 -6.36
CA ASN A 2 -6.40 -23.91 -5.65
C ASN A 2 -7.82 -23.31 -5.68
N VAL A 3 -8.36 -22.99 -4.51
CA VAL A 3 -9.71 -22.43 -4.35
C VAL A 3 -9.63 -21.10 -3.62
N LYS A 4 -10.39 -20.11 -4.09
CA LYS A 4 -10.63 -18.87 -3.35
C LYS A 4 -11.74 -19.08 -2.33
N TRP A 5 -11.58 -18.49 -1.16
CA TRP A 5 -12.57 -18.58 -0.10
C TRP A 5 -13.66 -17.52 -0.23
N TYR A 6 -14.89 -17.90 0.12
CA TYR A 6 -16.03 -17.00 0.25
C TYR A 6 -16.65 -17.19 1.63
N TYR A 7 -16.83 -16.10 2.37
CA TYR A 7 -17.43 -16.10 3.69
C TYR A 7 -18.94 -15.84 3.59
N ARG A 8 -19.72 -16.56 4.39
CA ARG A 8 -21.13 -16.24 4.65
C ARG A 8 -21.22 -15.11 5.66
N GLN A 9 -22.37 -14.44 5.69
CA GLN A 9 -22.67 -13.43 6.71
C GLN A 9 -22.41 -13.94 8.14
N SER A 10 -22.78 -15.18 8.46
CA SER A 10 -22.59 -15.78 9.79
C SER A 10 -21.13 -16.04 10.17
N GLU A 11 -20.22 -15.98 9.21
CA GLU A 11 -18.78 -16.20 9.41
C GLU A 11 -18.00 -14.87 9.54
N VAL A 12 -18.66 -13.75 9.25
CA VAL A 12 -18.10 -12.40 9.44
C VAL A 12 -18.44 -11.93 10.87
N PRO A 13 -17.48 -11.37 11.63
CA PRO A 13 -17.76 -10.88 12.98
C PRO A 13 -18.90 -9.87 13.02
N ASP A 14 -19.78 -9.98 14.02
CA ASP A 14 -20.97 -9.12 14.17
C ASP A 14 -20.64 -7.63 14.15
N SER A 15 -19.53 -7.23 14.79
CA SER A 15 -19.09 -5.84 14.79
C SER A 15 -18.84 -5.33 13.36
N VAL A 16 -18.15 -6.11 12.52
CA VAL A 16 -17.86 -5.76 11.14
C VAL A 16 -19.15 -5.68 10.32
N TYR A 17 -20.05 -6.64 10.52
CA TYR A 17 -21.33 -6.65 9.81
C TYR A 17 -22.25 -5.49 10.23
N GLN A 18 -22.24 -5.10 11.51
CA GLN A 18 -23.01 -3.94 12.00
C GLN A 18 -22.55 -2.63 11.33
N HIS A 19 -21.23 -2.43 11.15
CA HIS A 19 -20.71 -1.27 10.41
C HIS A 19 -21.20 -1.27 8.95
N LEU A 20 -21.20 -2.43 8.29
CA LEU A 20 -21.75 -2.56 6.93
C LEU A 20 -23.24 -2.18 6.86
N VAL A 21 -24.04 -2.62 7.83
CA VAL A 21 -25.47 -2.26 7.90
C VAL A 21 -25.64 -0.76 8.10
N GLN A 22 -24.80 -0.14 8.93
CA GLN A 22 -24.81 1.30 9.16
C GLN A 22 -24.42 2.08 7.90
N ASP A 23 -23.36 1.68 7.20
CA ASP A 23 -22.93 2.31 5.94
C ASP A 23 -24.03 2.22 4.88
N ARG A 24 -24.66 1.05 4.73
CA ARG A 24 -25.81 0.86 3.83
C ARG A 24 -26.99 1.73 4.20
N HIS A 25 -27.27 1.91 5.49
CA HIS A 25 -28.35 2.78 5.95
C HIS A 25 -28.08 4.25 5.61
N ASN A 26 -26.84 4.71 5.80
CA ASN A 26 -26.41 6.06 5.43
C ASN A 26 -26.50 6.31 3.91
N GLU A 27 -26.12 5.33 3.08
CA GLU A 27 -26.26 5.43 1.63
C GLU A 27 -27.73 5.42 1.16
N ASN A 28 -28.61 4.77 1.93
CA ASN A 28 -30.03 4.65 1.64
C ASN A 28 -30.84 5.93 1.94
N ASP A 29 -30.25 6.92 2.63
CA ASP A 29 -30.83 8.24 2.87
C ASP A 29 -31.01 9.05 1.56
N SER A 30 -30.52 8.50 0.43
CA SER A 30 -30.79 8.94 -0.94
C SER A 30 -32.19 8.56 -1.48
N GLY A 31 -33.01 7.85 -0.69
CA GLY A 31 -34.39 7.47 -1.04
C GLY A 31 -34.51 6.28 -2.00
N ARG A 32 -33.43 5.50 -2.19
CA ARG A 32 -33.38 4.33 -3.09
C ARG A 32 -33.46 3.01 -2.33
N GLU A 33 -34.64 2.38 -2.27
CA GLU A 33 -34.90 1.10 -1.58
C GLU A 33 -33.78 0.04 -1.69
N LEU A 34 -33.12 -0.30 -0.59
CA LEU A 34 -32.08 -1.35 -0.58
C LEU A 34 -32.69 -2.72 -0.96
N VAL A 35 -32.00 -3.44 -1.83
CA VAL A 35 -32.42 -4.77 -2.35
C VAL A 35 -32.45 -5.85 -1.27
N ILE A 36 -31.68 -5.67 -0.21
CA ILE A 36 -31.44 -6.67 0.84
C ILE A 36 -32.57 -6.69 1.89
N THR A 37 -33.67 -5.98 1.63
CA THR A 37 -34.88 -6.11 2.46
C THR A 37 -35.50 -7.50 2.34
N ASP A 38 -35.37 -8.17 1.18
CA ASP A 38 -35.78 -9.56 1.01
C ASP A 38 -34.81 -10.51 1.75
N PRO A 39 -35.27 -11.21 2.81
CA PRO A 39 -34.45 -12.17 3.56
C PRO A 39 -33.87 -13.27 2.69
N VAL A 40 -34.55 -13.64 1.59
CA VAL A 40 -34.08 -14.67 0.66
C VAL A 40 -32.83 -14.19 -0.07
N ILE A 41 -32.83 -12.95 -0.56
CA ILE A 41 -31.69 -12.36 -1.29
C ILE A 41 -30.55 -12.08 -0.31
N LYS A 42 -30.85 -11.59 0.90
CA LYS A 42 -29.88 -11.35 1.97
C LYS A 42 -29.00 -12.57 2.24
N ASN A 43 -29.61 -13.75 2.33
CA ASN A 43 -28.92 -15.00 2.61
C ASN A 43 -28.08 -15.56 1.42
N ARG A 44 -28.11 -14.89 0.27
CA ARG A 44 -27.31 -15.22 -0.92
C ARG A 44 -26.07 -14.34 -1.09
N GLU A 45 -25.90 -13.33 -0.24
CA GLU A 45 -24.69 -12.51 -0.20
C GLU A 45 -23.53 -13.29 0.42
N LEU A 46 -22.39 -13.28 -0.26
CA LEU A 46 -21.11 -13.80 0.19
C LEU A 46 -20.05 -12.68 0.18
N PHE A 47 -18.96 -12.89 0.91
CA PHE A 47 -17.81 -11.99 0.95
C PHE A 47 -16.59 -12.71 0.39
N ILE A 48 -16.05 -12.24 -0.73
CA ILE A 48 -14.86 -12.85 -1.35
C ILE A 48 -13.62 -12.60 -0.49
N SER A 49 -12.71 -13.55 -0.40
CA SER A 49 -11.44 -13.35 0.29
C SER A 49 -10.26 -13.56 -0.67
N ASP A 50 -9.17 -12.87 -0.38
CA ASP A 50 -7.86 -13.16 -0.98
C ASP A 50 -7.22 -14.42 -0.37
N TYR A 51 -7.84 -15.00 0.66
CA TYR A 51 -7.44 -16.30 1.19
C TYR A 51 -7.63 -17.39 0.12
N VAL A 52 -6.52 -18.07 -0.21
CA VAL A 52 -6.47 -19.19 -1.15
C VAL A 52 -6.03 -20.43 -0.40
N ASP A 53 -6.69 -21.55 -0.67
CA ASP A 53 -6.36 -22.83 -0.06
C ASP A 53 -6.36 -23.95 -1.11
N THR A 54 -5.81 -25.11 -0.76
CA THR A 54 -5.70 -26.27 -1.64
C THR A 54 -6.59 -27.41 -1.16
N TYR A 55 -7.60 -27.76 -1.98
CA TYR A 55 -8.50 -28.87 -1.69
C TYR A 55 -8.40 -30.00 -2.72
N HIS A 56 -8.75 -31.20 -2.27
CA HIS A 56 -8.91 -32.37 -3.12
C HIS A 56 -10.24 -32.28 -3.89
N ALA A 57 -10.26 -32.66 -5.17
CA ALA A 57 -11.44 -32.54 -6.02
C ALA A 57 -12.66 -33.33 -5.50
N ALA A 58 -12.42 -34.41 -4.74
CA ALA A 58 -13.47 -35.21 -4.10
C ALA A 58 -14.31 -34.43 -3.05
N ALA A 59 -13.84 -33.27 -2.58
CA ALA A 59 -14.61 -32.42 -1.68
C ALA A 59 -15.74 -31.66 -2.41
N LEU A 60 -15.70 -31.54 -3.74
CA LEU A 60 -16.68 -30.80 -4.52
C LEU A 60 -18.02 -31.56 -4.55
N ARG A 61 -19.11 -30.89 -4.16
CA ARG A 61 -20.47 -31.46 -4.10
C ARG A 61 -21.42 -30.99 -5.20
N GLY A 62 -21.04 -29.94 -5.92
CA GLY A 62 -21.86 -29.37 -6.97
C GLY A 62 -21.26 -28.08 -7.49
N LYS A 63 -21.79 -27.64 -8.63
CA LYS A 63 -21.47 -26.34 -9.21
C LYS A 63 -22.48 -25.31 -8.70
N CYS A 64 -22.00 -24.12 -8.39
CA CYS A 64 -22.82 -22.94 -8.12
C CYS A 64 -22.39 -21.80 -9.04
N ASN A 65 -23.19 -20.73 -9.07
CA ASN A 65 -22.89 -19.52 -9.80
C ASN A 65 -22.76 -18.35 -8.82
N ILE A 66 -21.67 -17.60 -8.91
CA ILE A 66 -21.39 -16.45 -8.04
C ILE A 66 -21.21 -15.22 -8.94
N SER A 67 -22.10 -14.24 -8.78
CA SER A 67 -22.04 -12.98 -9.54
C SER A 67 -21.43 -11.84 -8.73
N HIS A 68 -20.61 -11.02 -9.37
CA HIS A 68 -20.10 -9.78 -8.80
C HIS A 68 -21.04 -8.61 -9.09
N PHE A 69 -21.26 -7.73 -8.11
CA PHE A 69 -21.94 -6.45 -8.29
C PHE A 69 -21.08 -5.31 -7.76
N SER A 70 -21.07 -4.16 -8.45
CA SER A 70 -20.26 -2.99 -8.10
C SER A 70 -20.66 -2.39 -6.76
N ASP A 71 -21.96 -2.38 -6.48
CA ASP A 71 -22.54 -1.74 -5.31
C ASP A 71 -23.87 -2.42 -4.97
N ILE A 72 -24.48 -1.94 -3.89
CA ILE A 72 -25.70 -2.55 -3.40
C ILE A 72 -26.94 -2.28 -4.26
N PHE A 73 -26.91 -1.25 -5.09
CA PHE A 73 -27.98 -0.94 -6.03
C PHE A 73 -27.87 -1.82 -7.28
N ALA A 74 -26.68 -2.13 -7.77
CA ALA A 74 -26.49 -3.06 -8.88
C ALA A 74 -26.99 -4.48 -8.54
N ALA A 75 -26.91 -4.88 -7.26
CA ALA A 75 -27.42 -6.16 -6.79
C ALA A 75 -28.95 -6.33 -6.97
N ARG A 76 -29.71 -5.27 -7.33
CA ARG A 76 -31.16 -5.34 -7.66
C ARG A 76 -31.44 -6.37 -8.76
N GLU A 77 -30.47 -6.55 -9.66
CA GLU A 77 -30.59 -7.42 -10.82
C GLU A 77 -30.39 -8.90 -10.49
N PHE A 78 -29.98 -9.21 -9.26
CA PHE A 78 -29.75 -10.59 -8.83
C PHE A 78 -31.04 -11.40 -8.83
N LYS A 79 -31.00 -12.57 -9.48
CA LYS A 79 -32.11 -13.52 -9.49
C LYS A 79 -31.80 -14.66 -8.53
N ALA A 80 -32.54 -14.72 -7.42
CA ALA A 80 -32.40 -15.78 -6.43
C ALA A 80 -32.77 -17.15 -7.03
N ARG A 81 -31.78 -18.04 -7.09
CA ARG A 81 -31.91 -19.46 -7.44
C ARG A 81 -31.24 -20.28 -6.34
N ILE A 82 -31.48 -21.59 -6.36
CA ILE A 82 -30.94 -22.47 -5.32
C ILE A 82 -29.40 -22.51 -5.32
N ASP A 83 -28.80 -22.40 -6.51
CA ASP A 83 -27.37 -22.51 -6.79
C ASP A 83 -26.71 -21.15 -7.13
N SER A 84 -27.43 -20.04 -6.97
CA SER A 84 -26.89 -18.70 -7.23
C SER A 84 -26.56 -17.94 -5.95
N PHE A 85 -25.44 -17.24 -5.98
CA PHE A 85 -24.95 -16.35 -4.94
C PHE A 85 -24.40 -15.08 -5.58
N PHE A 86 -24.12 -14.07 -4.76
CA PHE A 86 -23.44 -12.87 -5.23
C PHE A 86 -22.50 -12.31 -4.18
N TYR A 87 -21.60 -11.44 -4.59
CA TYR A 87 -20.74 -10.67 -3.69
C TYR A 87 -20.58 -9.24 -4.20
N ILE A 88 -20.46 -8.32 -3.24
CA ILE A 88 -20.18 -6.89 -3.47
C ILE A 88 -18.84 -6.52 -2.84
N LEU A 89 -18.59 -7.05 -1.63
CA LEU A 89 -17.42 -6.72 -0.84
C LEU A 89 -16.51 -7.93 -0.65
N GLY A 90 -15.23 -7.63 -0.48
CA GLY A 90 -14.25 -8.55 0.05
C GLY A 90 -14.27 -8.58 1.59
N TYR A 91 -13.80 -9.68 2.16
CA TYR A 91 -13.50 -9.80 3.58
C TYR A 91 -12.07 -10.31 3.78
N ASN A 92 -11.29 -9.54 4.56
CA ASN A 92 -9.98 -9.94 5.03
C ASN A 92 -10.07 -10.45 6.48
N PRO A 93 -9.89 -11.77 6.72
CA PRO A 93 -9.99 -12.36 8.06
C PRO A 93 -8.86 -11.93 9.02
N GLU A 94 -7.68 -11.57 8.52
CA GLU A 94 -6.53 -11.15 9.34
C GLU A 94 -6.75 -9.77 9.93
N THR A 95 -7.21 -8.82 9.11
CA THR A 95 -7.45 -7.43 9.53
C THR A 95 -8.87 -7.21 10.03
N ARG A 96 -9.77 -8.19 9.86
CA ARG A 96 -11.20 -8.12 10.18
C ARG A 96 -11.87 -6.91 9.52
N ARG A 97 -11.58 -6.68 8.25
CA ARG A 97 -12.11 -5.55 7.48
C ARG A 97 -12.85 -6.02 6.23
N LEU A 98 -13.87 -5.25 5.87
CA LEU A 98 -14.53 -5.33 4.57
C LEU A 98 -13.90 -4.33 3.62
N ASN A 99 -13.66 -4.75 2.40
CA ASN A 99 -13.00 -4.00 1.35
C ASN A 99 -13.86 -4.01 0.08
N SER A 100 -13.80 -2.93 -0.70
CA SER A 100 -14.36 -2.97 -2.04
C SER A 100 -13.56 -3.97 -2.88
N THR A 101 -14.25 -4.73 -3.71
CA THR A 101 -13.67 -5.69 -4.66
C THR A 101 -12.97 -4.98 -5.82
N GLN A 102 -13.29 -3.70 -6.01
CA GLN A 102 -12.68 -2.82 -6.99
C GLN A 102 -11.86 -1.75 -6.24
N GLY A 103 -10.71 -1.38 -6.79
CA GLY A 103 -9.97 -0.23 -6.27
C GLY A 103 -10.85 1.02 -6.35
N GLU A 104 -11.20 1.58 -5.20
CA GLU A 104 -12.08 2.74 -5.09
C GLU A 104 -11.45 3.80 -4.20
N ILE A 105 -11.65 5.07 -4.57
CA ILE A 105 -11.28 6.22 -3.74
C ILE A 105 -12.48 6.58 -2.86
N ARG A 106 -12.33 6.43 -1.55
CA ARG A 106 -13.35 6.82 -0.57
C ARG A 106 -13.15 8.27 -0.15
N VAL A 107 -14.23 9.04 -0.15
CA VAL A 107 -14.25 10.45 0.26
C VAL A 107 -15.10 10.57 1.53
N GLY A 108 -14.54 11.19 2.57
CA GLY A 108 -15.27 11.50 3.79
C GLY A 108 -14.35 11.71 5.01
N PRO A 109 -14.88 12.25 6.13
CA PRO A 109 -14.09 12.60 7.31
C PRO A 109 -13.31 11.44 7.94
N SER A 110 -13.78 10.19 7.76
CA SER A 110 -13.10 8.98 8.23
C SER A 110 -11.92 8.53 7.36
N HIS A 111 -11.80 9.06 6.15
CA HIS A 111 -10.78 8.68 5.16
C HIS A 111 -9.85 9.84 4.78
N GLN A 112 -10.25 11.08 5.07
CA GLN A 112 -9.48 12.29 4.76
C GLN A 112 -8.71 12.77 5.99
N ALA A 113 -7.45 13.20 5.78
CA ALA A 113 -6.68 13.84 6.83
C ALA A 113 -7.32 15.18 7.22
N LYS A 114 -7.31 15.48 8.52
CA LYS A 114 -7.66 16.82 8.98
C LYS A 114 -6.55 17.78 8.57
N LEU A 115 -6.88 18.76 7.73
CA LEU A 115 -5.93 19.79 7.33
C LEU A 115 -5.50 20.61 8.57
N PRO A 116 -4.19 20.85 8.74
CA PRO A 116 -3.72 21.76 9.77
C PRO A 116 -4.19 23.20 9.47
N GLU A 117 -4.34 24.00 10.51
CA GLU A 117 -4.62 25.42 10.35
C GLU A 117 -3.42 26.14 9.70
N LEU A 118 -3.71 27.14 8.88
CA LEU A 118 -2.69 27.97 8.25
C LEU A 118 -1.87 28.69 9.33
N GLN A 119 -0.59 28.34 9.44
CA GLN A 119 0.36 29.04 10.30
C GLN A 119 1.08 30.13 9.49
N PRO A 120 1.41 31.29 10.12
CA PRO A 120 2.31 32.26 9.49
C PRO A 120 3.67 31.64 9.22
N PHE A 121 4.41 32.18 8.26
CA PHE A 121 5.79 31.73 8.02
C PHE A 121 6.61 31.87 9.31
N PRO A 122 7.40 30.84 9.68
CA PRO A 122 8.26 30.94 10.84
C PRO A 122 9.19 32.14 10.70
N SER A 123 9.32 32.95 11.75
CA SER A 123 10.37 33.97 11.84
C SER A 123 11.72 33.27 11.70
N GLY A 124 12.63 33.82 10.91
CA GLY A 124 13.89 33.21 10.48
C GLY A 124 14.93 32.93 11.57
N ASP A 125 14.53 32.76 12.83
CA ASP A 125 15.38 32.16 13.86
C ASP A 125 15.59 30.69 13.50
N GLY A 126 16.74 30.45 12.85
CA GLY A 126 17.09 29.23 12.12
C GLY A 126 17.24 27.95 12.94
N ASP A 127 16.91 27.94 14.22
CA ASP A 127 17.09 26.79 15.11
C ASP A 127 16.00 25.72 14.97
N ALA A 128 14.80 26.08 14.49
CA ALA A 128 13.69 25.13 14.43
C ALA A 128 13.70 24.21 13.19
N VAL A 129 14.36 24.64 12.11
CA VAL A 129 14.30 23.96 10.80
C VAL A 129 15.16 22.70 10.79
N THR A 130 16.35 22.73 11.42
CA THR A 130 17.32 21.62 11.38
C THR A 130 17.18 20.61 12.51
N ARG A 131 16.21 20.77 13.42
CA ARG A 131 16.06 19.85 14.57
C ARG A 131 15.84 18.38 14.18
N HIS A 132 15.32 18.14 12.98
CA HIS A 132 15.00 16.81 12.43
C HIS A 132 15.82 16.46 11.19
N GLU A 133 16.78 17.31 10.81
CA GLU A 133 17.58 17.12 9.60
C GLU A 133 19.02 17.56 9.80
N GLU A 134 19.95 16.84 9.19
CA GLU A 134 21.37 17.18 9.17
C GLU A 134 21.78 17.48 7.73
N LEU A 135 22.44 18.60 7.51
CA LEU A 135 22.99 18.93 6.20
C LEU A 135 24.17 18.02 5.92
N VAL A 136 24.07 17.19 4.89
CA VAL A 136 25.13 16.22 4.50
C VAL A 136 25.88 16.63 3.24
N TRP A 137 25.35 17.57 2.46
CA TRP A 137 26.00 18.09 1.27
C TRP A 137 25.41 19.44 0.87
N MET A 138 26.27 20.42 0.64
CA MET A 138 25.91 21.70 0.03
C MET A 138 26.83 21.99 -1.16
N PRO A 139 26.29 22.28 -2.35
CA PRO A 139 27.12 22.68 -3.49
C PRO A 139 27.82 24.01 -3.22
N GLY A 140 29.10 23.96 -2.84
CA GLY A 140 29.98 25.13 -2.70
C GLY A 140 30.98 25.29 -3.85
N VAL A 141 31.11 24.27 -4.70
CA VAL A 141 32.07 24.18 -5.80
C VAL A 141 31.35 24.03 -7.13
N ASN A 142 31.95 24.50 -8.22
CA ASN A 142 31.40 24.25 -9.56
C ASN A 142 31.61 22.78 -9.98
N ASP A 143 30.83 22.33 -10.95
CA ASP A 143 30.85 20.94 -11.41
C ASP A 143 32.22 20.50 -11.94
N CYS A 144 32.99 21.40 -12.55
CA CYS A 144 34.31 21.07 -13.08
C CYS A 144 35.27 20.69 -11.93
N ASP A 145 35.33 21.52 -10.89
CA ASP A 145 36.17 21.28 -9.73
C ASP A 145 35.68 20.08 -8.90
N LEU A 146 34.36 19.91 -8.78
CA LEU A 146 33.76 18.74 -8.13
C LEU A 146 34.16 17.44 -8.84
N LEU A 147 34.05 17.38 -10.16
CA LEU A 147 34.43 16.21 -10.94
C LEU A 147 35.94 15.95 -10.86
N MET A 148 36.76 17.00 -10.81
CA MET A 148 38.19 16.86 -10.60
C MET A 148 38.50 16.28 -9.22
N TYR A 149 37.85 16.78 -8.17
CA TYR A 149 38.00 16.28 -6.81
C TYR A 149 37.56 14.82 -6.68
N LEU A 150 36.39 14.46 -7.21
CA LEU A 150 35.92 13.06 -7.22
C LEU A 150 36.86 12.14 -7.99
N ARG A 151 37.44 12.60 -9.11
CA ARG A 151 38.44 11.82 -9.85
C ARG A 151 39.72 11.62 -9.03
N ALA A 152 40.17 12.66 -8.31
CA ALA A 152 41.32 12.55 -7.43
C ALA A 152 41.06 11.57 -6.28
N ALA A 153 39.92 11.68 -5.60
CA ALA A 153 39.52 10.76 -4.54
C ALA A 153 39.45 9.30 -5.01
N ARG A 154 38.86 9.05 -6.19
CA ARG A 154 38.83 7.70 -6.80
C ARG A 154 40.21 7.20 -7.17
N SER A 155 41.11 8.06 -7.64
CA SER A 155 42.50 7.69 -7.93
C SER A 155 43.26 7.31 -6.66
N MET A 156 43.02 8.02 -5.55
CA MET A 156 43.58 7.69 -4.24
C MET A 156 43.04 6.35 -3.71
N ALA A 157 41.74 6.10 -3.85
CA ALA A 157 41.14 4.81 -3.48
C ALA A 157 41.67 3.66 -4.35
N ALA A 158 41.85 3.88 -5.65
CA ALA A 158 42.48 2.90 -6.54
C ALA A 158 43.89 2.54 -6.07
N PHE A 159 44.70 3.57 -5.78
CA PHE A 159 46.07 3.39 -5.33
C PHE A 159 46.12 2.62 -4.01
N ALA A 160 45.31 3.01 -3.03
CA ALA A 160 45.22 2.30 -1.76
C ALA A 160 44.82 0.83 -1.93
N GLY A 161 43.87 0.53 -2.83
CA GLY A 161 43.46 -0.84 -3.13
C GLY A 161 44.54 -1.70 -3.81
N MET A 162 45.56 -1.10 -4.43
CA MET A 162 46.72 -1.81 -5.00
C MET A 162 47.88 -1.99 -4.01
N CYS A 163 47.83 -1.34 -2.84
CA CYS A 163 48.85 -1.48 -1.81
C CYS A 163 48.64 -2.76 -0.97
N ASP A 164 49.63 -3.10 -0.14
CA ASP A 164 49.57 -4.21 0.84
C ASP A 164 49.16 -5.59 0.29
N GLY A 165 49.59 -5.87 -0.95
CA GLY A 165 49.31 -7.14 -1.64
C GLY A 165 48.01 -7.16 -2.44
N GLY A 166 47.34 -6.02 -2.57
CA GLY A 166 46.19 -5.84 -3.45
C GLY A 166 46.56 -5.87 -4.94
N SER A 167 45.57 -6.20 -5.77
CA SER A 167 45.71 -6.30 -7.23
C SER A 167 45.18 -5.04 -7.93
N THR A 168 45.39 -4.96 -9.24
CA THR A 168 44.75 -3.93 -10.08
C THR A 168 43.23 -4.02 -10.07
N GLU A 169 42.68 -5.23 -9.85
CA GLU A 169 41.24 -5.44 -9.74
C GLU A 169 40.71 -4.85 -8.43
N ASP A 170 41.43 -5.05 -7.32
CA ASP A 170 41.08 -4.48 -6.02
C ASP A 170 41.09 -2.94 -6.05
N GLY A 171 42.09 -2.35 -6.71
CA GLY A 171 42.13 -0.91 -6.96
C GLY A 171 40.95 -0.42 -7.81
N CYS A 172 40.60 -1.14 -8.88
CA CYS A 172 39.46 -0.79 -9.73
C CYS A 172 38.14 -0.81 -8.93
N VAL A 173 37.91 -1.86 -8.14
CA VAL A 173 36.73 -2.02 -7.29
C VAL A 173 36.66 -0.93 -6.23
N ALA A 174 37.77 -0.62 -5.55
CA ALA A 174 37.82 0.45 -4.55
C ALA A 174 37.47 1.82 -5.16
N ALA A 175 37.97 2.13 -6.35
CA ALA A 175 37.72 3.39 -7.02
C ALA A 175 36.30 3.54 -7.59
N SER A 176 35.68 2.43 -8.03
CA SER A 176 34.35 2.47 -8.65
C SER A 176 33.20 2.42 -7.65
N ARG A 177 33.46 2.16 -6.37
CA ARG A 177 32.43 2.06 -5.33
C ARG A 177 31.78 3.41 -5.02
N ASP A 178 30.47 3.36 -4.78
CA ASP A 178 29.71 4.52 -4.31
C ASP A 178 30.22 5.00 -2.95
N ASP A 179 30.70 4.10 -2.09
CA ASP A 179 31.30 4.46 -0.79
C ASP A 179 32.45 5.46 -0.94
N THR A 180 33.31 5.29 -1.95
CA THR A 180 34.42 6.21 -2.23
C THR A 180 33.90 7.58 -2.66
N THR A 181 32.83 7.59 -3.47
CA THR A 181 32.18 8.83 -3.92
C THR A 181 31.50 9.55 -2.75
N LEU A 182 30.76 8.81 -1.92
CA LEU A 182 30.07 9.34 -0.74
C LEU A 182 31.07 9.90 0.28
N ASN A 183 32.14 9.15 0.57
CA ASN A 183 33.18 9.59 1.49
C ASN A 183 33.87 10.87 0.99
N ALA A 184 34.11 10.97 -0.33
CA ALA A 184 34.67 12.18 -0.93
C ALA A 184 33.72 13.37 -0.76
N LEU A 185 32.42 13.20 -1.00
CA LEU A 185 31.43 14.26 -0.80
C LEU A 185 31.34 14.70 0.66
N ASN A 186 31.32 13.77 1.61
CA ASN A 186 31.32 14.08 3.04
C ASN A 186 32.60 14.85 3.44
N THR A 187 33.77 14.38 3.00
CA THR A 187 35.05 15.03 3.28
C THR A 187 35.08 16.46 2.73
N LEU A 188 34.55 16.67 1.52
CA LEU A 188 34.49 17.99 0.88
C LEU A 188 33.42 18.89 1.51
N HIS A 189 32.36 18.32 2.09
CA HIS A 189 31.36 19.07 2.83
C HIS A 189 31.89 19.55 4.19
N GLU A 190 32.73 18.75 4.85
CA GLU A 190 33.34 19.04 6.15
C GLU A 190 34.57 19.99 6.08
N SER A 191 35.16 20.18 4.90
CA SER A 191 36.37 20.99 4.68
C SER A 191 36.08 22.47 4.50
#